data_AF-A0A373P995-F1
#
_entry.id   AF-A0A373P995-F1
#
_cell.length_a   1.000
_cell.length_b   1.000
_cell.length_c   1.000
_cell.angle_alpha   90.00
_cell.angle_beta   90.00
_cell.angle_gamma   90.00
#
_symmetry.space_group_name_H-M   'P 1'
#
loop_
_entity.id
_entity.type
_entity.pdbx_description
1 polymer ?
#
loop_
_entity_poly.entity_id
_entity_poly.type
_entity_poly.pdbx_seq_one_letter_code
_entity_poly.pdbx_strand_id
1 'polypeptide(L)'
;MFGAGFYEILASAIAGFMSGVGVYGGKRAGVQSFLVNCIGAFFLAVTAILCIHYFPGTLNLNVVIIASVMPLVPGVAITNAVYDTLHGDYISGAARMLEAFVTAAAIAIGVGLGMLLLRPLVR
;
A
#
# COMPACT_ATOMS: atom_id res chain seq x y z
N MET A 1 -15.91 11.86 -2.72
CA MET A 1 -16.46 10.95 -1.70
C MET A 1 -15.70 10.99 -0.36
N PHE A 2 -14.41 11.32 -0.29
CA PHE A 2 -13.67 11.37 0.99
C PHE A 2 -13.49 12.76 1.65
N GLY A 3 -14.02 13.85 1.09
CA GLY A 3 -14.00 15.16 1.76
C GLY A 3 -12.60 15.67 2.15
N ALA A 4 -11.57 15.35 1.36
CA ALA A 4 -10.19 15.66 1.69
C ALA A 4 -9.89 17.17 1.51
N GLY A 5 -9.47 17.84 2.58
CA GLY A 5 -8.91 19.18 2.55
C GLY A 5 -7.54 19.23 1.86
N PHE A 6 -7.09 20.44 1.51
CA PHE A 6 -5.83 20.65 0.79
C PHE A 6 -4.61 20.03 1.50
N TYR A 7 -4.62 20.05 2.84
CA TYR A 7 -3.56 19.45 3.67
C TYR A 7 -3.52 17.91 3.57
N GLU A 8 -4.67 17.24 3.42
CA GLU A 8 -4.76 15.77 3.31
C GLU A 8 -4.24 15.29 1.95
N ILE A 9 -4.46 16.09 0.90
CA ILE A 9 -3.92 15.84 -0.44
C ILE A 9 -2.40 15.92 -0.41
N LEU A 10 -1.84 16.97 0.22
CA LEU A 10 -0.39 17.15 0.30
C LEU A 10 0.28 16.06 1.14
N ALA A 11 -0.31 15.71 2.29
CA ALA A 11 0.18 14.63 3.15
C ALA A 11 0.17 13.28 2.43
N SER A 12 -0.91 12.96 1.71
CA SER A 12 -1.02 11.71 0.93
C SER A 12 -0.04 11.68 -0.25
N ALA A 13 0.21 12.82 -0.90
CA ALA A 13 1.18 12.92 -1.98
C ALA A 13 2.61 12.64 -1.49
N ILE A 14 3.00 13.18 -0.33
CA ILE A 14 4.32 12.94 0.27
C ILE A 14 4.44 11.49 0.74
N ALA A 15 3.41 10.96 1.42
CA ALA A 15 3.39 9.57 1.89
C ALA A 15 3.47 8.58 0.72
N GLY A 16 2.71 8.82 -0.35
CA GLY A 16 2.75 8.05 -1.60
C GLY A 16 4.08 8.18 -2.36
N PHE A 17 4.70 9.36 -2.37
CA PHE A 17 6.02 9.55 -2.99
C PHE A 17 7.10 8.77 -2.24
N MET A 18 7.13 8.85 -0.91
CA MET A 18 8.10 8.11 -0.09
C MET A 18 7.91 6.60 -0.17
N SER A 19 6.66 6.11 -0.17
CA SER A 19 6.39 4.69 -0.37
C SER A 19 6.77 4.24 -1.78
N GLY A 20 6.51 5.07 -2.80
CA GLY A 20 6.92 4.84 -4.19
C GLY A 20 8.43 4.73 -4.35
N VAL A 21 9.22 5.57 -3.68
CA VAL A 21 10.68 5.47 -3.64
C VAL A 21 11.13 4.15 -2.97
N GLY A 22 10.48 3.75 -1.87
CA GLY A 22 10.75 2.46 -1.21
C GLY A 22 10.45 1.26 -2.12
N VAL A 23 9.34 1.30 -2.85
CA VAL A 23 8.94 0.27 -3.82
C VAL A 23 9.90 0.23 -5.02
N TYR A 24 10.30 1.38 -5.54
CA TYR A 24 11.26 1.46 -6.66
C TYR A 24 12.63 0.92 -6.27
N GLY A 25 13.11 1.26 -5.07
CA GLY A 25 14.34 0.70 -4.51
C GLY A 25 14.27 -0.82 -4.33
N GLY A 26 13.15 -1.33 -3.80
CA GLY A 26 12.92 -2.77 -3.63
C GLY A 26 12.89 -3.54 -4.96
N LYS A 27 12.27 -2.98 -6.01
CA LYS A 27 12.30 -3.57 -7.36
C LYS A 27 13.72 -3.60 -7.94
N ARG A 28 14.52 -2.55 -7.71
CA ARG A 28 15.92 -2.49 -8.16
C ARG A 28 16.82 -3.52 -7.45
N ALA A 29 16.46 -3.92 -6.24
CA ALA A 29 17.14 -4.96 -5.48
C ALA A 29 16.75 -6.40 -5.92
N GLY A 30 15.91 -6.58 -6.95
CA GLY A 30 15.53 -7.91 -7.46
C GLY A 30 14.59 -8.69 -6.55
N VAL A 31 13.90 -8.00 -5.63
CA VAL A 31 13.02 -8.63 -4.63
C VAL A 31 11.65 -8.93 -5.26
N GLN A 32 11.04 -10.04 -4.84
CA GLN A 32 9.71 -10.48 -5.31
C GLN A 32 8.61 -9.44 -5.03
N SER A 33 7.60 -9.36 -5.91
CA SER A 33 6.51 -8.38 -5.88
C SER A 33 5.85 -8.22 -4.49
N PHE A 34 5.65 -9.33 -3.78
CA PHE A 34 5.00 -9.33 -2.47
C PHE A 34 5.84 -8.68 -1.36
N LEU A 35 7.14 -8.92 -1.34
CA LEU A 35 8.06 -8.35 -0.35
C LEU A 35 8.25 -6.85 -0.60
N VAL A 36 8.36 -6.44 -1.86
CA VAL A 36 8.44 -5.02 -2.22
C VAL A 36 7.20 -4.27 -1.78
N ASN A 37 6.01 -4.84 -2.02
CA ASN A 37 4.75 -4.23 -1.60
C ASN A 37 4.59 -4.20 -0.07
N CYS A 38 5.09 -5.21 0.66
CA CYS A 38 5.14 -5.22 2.12
C CYS A 38 5.98 -4.07 2.68
N ILE A 39 7.20 -3.91 2.17
CA ILE A 39 8.12 -2.84 2.57
C ILE A 39 7.53 -1.48 2.23
N GLY A 40 6.98 -1.32 1.01
CA GLY A 40 6.29 -0.10 0.59
C GLY A 40 5.12 0.27 1.50
N ALA A 41 4.30 -0.71 1.87
CA ALA A 41 3.17 -0.53 2.78
C ALA A 41 3.60 -0.14 4.20
N PHE A 42 4.71 -0.69 4.69
CA PHE A 42 5.30 -0.29 5.96
C PHE A 42 5.79 1.16 5.94
N PHE A 43 6.57 1.54 4.92
CA PHE A 43 7.03 2.93 4.77
C PHE A 43 5.87 3.91 4.64
N LEU A 44 4.83 3.55 3.88
CA LEU A 44 3.62 4.33 3.74
C LEU A 44 2.94 4.58 5.09
N ALA A 45 2.74 3.55 5.90
CA ALA A 45 2.10 3.69 7.21
C ALA A 45 2.93 4.57 8.15
N VAL A 46 4.26 4.42 8.14
CA VAL A 46 5.18 5.24 8.93
C VAL A 46 5.13 6.71 8.51
N THR A 47 5.20 7.01 7.21
CA THR A 47 5.17 8.39 6.70
C THR A 47 3.82 9.06 6.91
N ALA A 48 2.72 8.32 6.72
CA ALA A 48 1.38 8.82 6.97
C ALA A 48 1.21 9.27 8.43
N ILE A 49 1.72 8.49 9.40
CA ILE A 49 1.62 8.83 10.82
C ILE A 49 2.55 10.00 11.20
N LEU A 50 3.78 10.04 10.63
CA LEU A 50 4.67 11.18 10.81
C LEU A 50 4.05 12.49 10.32
N CYS A 51 3.40 12.49 9.15
CA CYS A 51 2.72 13.67 8.62
C CYS A 51 1.61 14.19 9.54
N ILE A 52 0.88 13.31 10.21
CA ILE A 52 -0.21 13.68 11.13
C ILE A 52 0.35 14.25 12.43
N HIS A 53 1.48 13.73 12.91
CA HIS A 53 2.13 14.26 14.11
C HIS A 53 2.63 15.70 13.92
N TYR A 54 3.13 16.05 12.73
CA TYR A 54 3.57 17.41 12.43
C TYR A 54 2.43 18.41 12.17
N PHE A 55 1.21 17.95 11.85
CA PHE A 55 0.04 18.78 11.62
C PHE A 55 -1.19 18.28 12.40
N PRO A 56 -1.23 18.48 13.73
CA PRO A 56 -2.37 18.08 14.54
C PRO A 56 -3.59 18.97 14.24
N GLY A 57 -4.72 18.38 13.86
CA GLY A 57 -6.04 19.04 13.93
C GLY A 57 -6.92 19.00 12.67
N THR A 58 -6.38 18.77 11.46
CA THR A 58 -7.17 18.81 10.20
C THR A 58 -7.02 17.60 9.29
N LEU A 59 -6.25 16.59 9.70
CA LEU A 59 -5.92 15.44 8.85
C LEU A 59 -6.66 14.18 9.33
N ASN A 60 -7.48 13.57 8.45
CA ASN A 60 -8.00 12.23 8.68
C ASN A 60 -6.96 11.17 8.29
N LEU A 61 -6.45 10.47 9.29
CA LEU A 61 -5.52 9.35 9.11
C LEU A 61 -6.05 8.30 8.14
N ASN A 62 -7.34 7.97 8.23
CA ASN A 62 -7.97 6.99 7.35
C ASN A 62 -7.94 7.42 5.88
N VAL A 63 -8.16 8.72 5.60
CA VAL A 63 -8.15 9.25 4.22
C VAL A 63 -6.74 9.16 3.64
N VAL A 64 -5.72 9.53 4.42
CA VAL A 64 -4.32 9.50 3.98
C VAL A 64 -3.84 8.07 3.72
N ILE A 65 -4.16 7.12 4.60
CA ILE A 65 -3.80 5.71 4.42
C ILE A 65 -4.51 5.13 3.20
N ILE A 66 -5.82 5.30 3.09
CA ILE A 66 -6.59 4.76 1.96
C ILE A 66 -6.08 5.34 0.63
N ALA A 67 -5.87 6.66 0.56
CA ALA A 67 -5.36 7.33 -0.64
C ALA A 67 -3.96 6.83 -1.04
N SER A 68 -3.09 6.61 -0.06
CA SER A 68 -1.71 6.20 -0.32
C SER A 68 -1.58 4.70 -0.65
N VAL A 69 -2.46 3.84 -0.12
CA VAL A 69 -2.39 2.38 -0.30
C VAL A 69 -2.94 1.92 -1.64
N MET A 70 -3.90 2.64 -2.23
CA MET A 70 -4.57 2.27 -3.49
C MET A 70 -3.61 1.82 -4.62
N PRO A 71 -2.47 2.49 -4.89
CA PRO A 71 -1.55 2.07 -5.96
C PRO A 71 -0.83 0.74 -5.70
N LEU A 72 -0.74 0.29 -4.44
CA LEU A 72 -0.06 -0.95 -4.08
C LEU A 72 -0.96 -2.17 -4.25
N VAL A 73 -2.28 -1.98 -4.34
CA VAL A 73 -3.24 -3.07 -4.42
C VAL A 73 -3.02 -3.85 -5.73
N PRO A 74 -2.93 -5.19 -5.68
CA PRO A 74 -2.63 -6.04 -6.85
C PRO A 74 -3.84 -6.22 -7.77
N GLY A 75 -4.53 -5.14 -8.15
CA GLY A 75 -5.74 -5.19 -8.99
C GLY A 75 -5.47 -5.80 -10.37
N VAL A 76 -4.37 -5.39 -11.03
CA VAL A 76 -3.97 -5.91 -12.35
C VAL A 76 -3.66 -7.42 -12.30
N ALA A 77 -3.07 -7.90 -11.21
CA ALA A 77 -2.79 -9.33 -11.03
C ALA A 77 -4.10 -10.13 -10.94
N ILE A 78 -5.09 -9.64 -10.18
CA ILE A 78 -6.42 -10.26 -10.07
C ILE A 78 -7.11 -10.29 -11.44
N THR A 79 -7.14 -9.17 -12.16
CA THR A 79 -7.80 -9.09 -13.47
C THR A 79 -7.13 -10.04 -14.47
N ASN A 80 -5.80 -10.08 -14.51
CA ASN A 80 -5.05 -11.00 -15.37
C ASN A 80 -5.27 -12.47 -14.99
N ALA A 81 -5.38 -12.78 -13.70
CA ALA A 81 -5.62 -14.13 -13.25
C ALA A 81 -7.00 -14.66 -13.69
N VAL A 82 -8.03 -13.82 -13.60
CA VAL A 82 -9.37 -14.12 -14.14
C VAL A 82 -9.31 -14.25 -15.66
N TYR A 83 -8.59 -13.35 -16.34
CA TYR A 83 -8.44 -13.38 -17.80
C TYR A 83 -7.78 -14.67 -18.29
N ASP A 84 -6.68 -15.10 -17.68
CA ASP A 84 -5.95 -16.34 -18.01
C ASP A 84 -6.83 -17.57 -17.76
N THR A 85 -7.59 -17.57 -16.66
CA THR A 85 -8.57 -18.62 -16.34
C THR A 85 -9.65 -18.75 -17.41
N LEU A 86 -10.15 -17.61 -17.93
CA LEU A 86 -11.16 -17.60 -19.00
C LEU A 86 -10.60 -18.05 -20.35
N HIS A 87 -9.29 -17.90 -20.59
CA HIS A 87 -8.62 -18.38 -21.80
C HIS A 87 -8.18 -19.85 -21.72
N GLY A 88 -8.50 -20.55 -20.63
CA GLY A 88 -8.18 -21.96 -20.44
C GLY A 88 -6.80 -22.22 -19.86
N ASP A 89 -6.04 -21.19 -19.50
CA ASP A 89 -4.78 -21.33 -18.77
C ASP A 89 -5.03 -21.26 -17.25
N TYR A 90 -5.59 -22.37 -16.74
CA TYR A 90 -5.92 -22.49 -15.31
C TYR A 90 -4.68 -22.52 -14.40
N ILE A 91 -3.53 -22.98 -14.91
CA ILE A 91 -2.29 -23.05 -14.11
C ILE A 91 -1.74 -21.64 -13.91
N SER A 92 -1.65 -20.82 -14.98
CA SER A 92 -1.28 -19.40 -14.87
C SER A 92 -2.31 -18.63 -14.06
N GLY A 93 -3.60 -18.85 -14.29
CA GLY A 93 -4.68 -18.20 -13.55
C GLY A 93 -4.62 -18.46 -12.04
N ALA A 94 -4.45 -19.72 -11.62
CA ALA A 94 -4.32 -20.07 -10.21
C ALA A 94 -3.05 -19.50 -9.57
N ALA A 95 -1.91 -19.54 -10.28
CA ALA A 95 -0.65 -18.99 -9.80
C ALA A 95 -0.74 -17.46 -9.56
N ARG A 96 -1.33 -16.72 -10.52
CA ARG A 96 -1.51 -15.26 -10.40
C ARG A 96 -2.52 -14.87 -9.32
N MET A 97 -3.59 -15.65 -9.15
CA MET A 97 -4.53 -15.46 -8.03
C MET A 97 -3.80 -15.61 -6.69
N LEU A 98 -2.96 -16.63 -6.56
CA LEU A 98 -2.20 -16.88 -5.33
C LEU A 98 -1.16 -15.78 -5.07
N GLU A 99 -0.46 -15.32 -6.11
CA GLU A 99 0.44 -14.15 -6.00
C GLU A 99 -0.32 -12.89 -5.56
N ALA A 100 -1.48 -12.61 -6.14
CA ALA A 100 -2.33 -11.47 -5.76
C ALA A 100 -2.81 -11.57 -4.30
N PHE A 101 -3.14 -12.77 -3.83
CA PHE A 101 -3.56 -12.99 -2.45
C PHE A 101 -2.41 -12.79 -1.46
N VAL A 102 -1.23 -13.36 -1.74
CA VAL A 102 -0.04 -13.22 -0.90
C VAL A 102 0.44 -11.77 -0.85
N THR A 103 0.44 -11.08 -2.00
CA THR A 103 0.78 -9.65 -2.06
C THR A 103 -0.22 -8.79 -1.26
N ALA A 104 -1.52 -9.05 -1.35
CA ALA A 104 -2.53 -8.36 -0.55
C ALA A 104 -2.36 -8.61 0.96
N ALA A 105 -2.10 -9.85 1.36
CA ALA A 105 -1.81 -10.20 2.75
C ALA A 105 -0.54 -9.49 3.25
N ALA A 106 0.51 -9.44 2.43
CA ALA A 106 1.76 -8.76 2.76
C ALA A 106 1.57 -7.24 2.94
N ILE A 107 0.75 -6.60 2.09
CA ILE A 107 0.37 -5.18 2.25
C ILE A 107 -0.39 -4.97 3.56
N ALA A 108 -1.37 -5.83 3.86
CA ALA A 108 -2.14 -5.73 5.11
C ALA A 108 -1.26 -5.86 6.35
N ILE A 109 -0.29 -6.78 6.33
CA ILE A 109 0.71 -6.93 7.39
C ILE A 109 1.61 -5.69 7.48
N GLY A 110 2.11 -5.17 6.35
CA GLY A 110 2.97 -3.98 6.33
C GLY A 110 2.29 -2.74 6.90
N VAL A 111 1.05 -2.45 6.47
CA VAL A 111 0.25 -1.36 7.02
C VAL A 111 -0.07 -1.61 8.51
N GLY A 112 -0.50 -2.83 8.86
CA GLY A 112 -0.83 -3.19 10.24
C GLY A 112 0.35 -3.06 11.20
N LEU A 113 1.55 -3.47 10.79
CA LEU A 113 2.78 -3.29 11.55
C LEU A 113 3.12 -1.81 11.71
N GLY A 114 3.05 -1.02 10.64
CA GLY A 114 3.30 0.42 10.71
C GLY A 114 2.33 1.13 11.66
N MET A 115 1.05 0.77 11.63
CA MET A 115 0.05 1.29 12.57
C MET A 115 0.26 0.82 14.00
N LEU A 116 0.63 -0.44 14.22
CA LEU A 116 0.86 -1.00 15.57
C LEU A 116 2.06 -0.33 16.24
N LEU A 117 3.16 -0.14 15.50
CA LEU A 117 4.42 0.39 16.01
C LEU A 117 4.28 1.86 16.43
N LEU A 118 3.49 2.64 15.68
CA LEU A 118 3.26 4.07 15.92
C LEU A 118 1.95 4.38 16.65
N ARG A 119 1.22 3.36 17.11
CA ARG A 119 0.06 3.48 17.99
C ARG A 119 0.28 4.36 19.23
N PRO A 120 1.45 4.39 19.91
CA PRO A 120 1.66 5.29 21.04
C PRO A 120 1.79 6.78 20.67
N LEU A 121 2.03 7.12 19.39
CA LEU A 121 2.22 8.50 18.93
C LEU A 121 0.91 9.19 18.50
N VAL A 122 -0.17 8.42 18.36
CA VAL A 122 -1.50 8.88 17.88
C VAL A 122 -2.48 9.12 19.05
N ARG A 123 -1.98 9.15 20.30
CA ARG A 123 -2.77 9.52 21.50
C ARG A 123 -2.62 10.99 21.83
#